data_AF-A0A7R9U3J4-F1
#
_entry.id   AF-A0A7R9U3J4-F1
#
_cell.length_a   1.000
_cell.length_b   1.000
_cell.length_c   1.000
_cell.angle_alpha   90.00
_cell.angle_beta   90.00
_cell.angle_gamma   90.00
#
_symmetry.space_group_name_H-M   'P 1'
#
loop_
_entity.id
_entity.type
_entity.pdbx_description
1 polymer ?
#
loop_
_entity_poly.entity_id
_entity_poly.type
_entity_poly.pdbx_seq_one_letter_code
_entity_poly.pdbx_strand_id
1 'polypeptide(L)'
;MNAPDRSECWTSGYEDEENKVTYQKDTKIPNAGTFTIMREDHTLGNLLRMELLKDQNVRFAGYIAPHPLEHVIKLRVQAADNVTPIRSVTQAVDHLQQQFDTLSKSFESQVHKFKET
;
A
#
# COMPACT_ATOMS: atom_id res chain seq x y z
N MET A 1 -23.45 9.34 -22.74
CA MET A 1 -23.40 8.49 -21.52
C MET A 1 -22.25 9.05 -20.70
N ASN A 2 -22.46 9.45 -19.44
CA ASN A 2 -21.46 10.19 -18.64
C ASN A 2 -20.56 9.27 -17.81
N ALA A 3 -20.32 8.04 -18.27
CA ALA A 3 -19.45 7.11 -17.59
C ALA A 3 -17.99 7.45 -17.94
N PRO A 4 -17.09 7.56 -16.95
CA PRO A 4 -15.66 7.72 -17.21
C PRO A 4 -15.10 6.49 -17.94
N ASP A 5 -13.94 6.64 -18.57
CA ASP A 5 -13.29 5.50 -19.19
C ASP A 5 -12.78 4.52 -18.14
N ARG A 6 -12.84 3.22 -18.44
CA ARG A 6 -12.40 2.18 -17.49
C ARG A 6 -10.91 2.26 -17.19
N SER A 7 -10.09 2.69 -18.14
CA SER A 7 -8.64 2.72 -17.95
C SER A 7 -8.21 3.72 -16.88
N GLU A 8 -9.03 4.75 -16.65
CA GLU A 8 -8.77 5.77 -15.64
C GLU A 8 -8.61 5.18 -14.23
N CYS A 9 -9.08 3.96 -13.94
CA CYS A 9 -8.93 3.43 -12.58
C CYS A 9 -7.52 2.95 -12.23
N TRP A 10 -6.64 2.70 -13.22
CA TRP A 10 -5.25 2.29 -12.98
C TRP A 10 -4.21 3.12 -13.74
N THR A 11 -4.59 3.83 -14.81
CA THR A 11 -3.67 4.70 -15.52
C THR A 11 -3.53 6.03 -14.78
N SER A 12 -2.28 6.45 -14.54
CA SER A 12 -2.03 7.88 -14.35
C SER A 12 -2.24 8.49 -15.73
N GLY A 13 -3.24 9.35 -15.89
CA GLY A 13 -3.54 9.95 -17.18
C GLY A 13 -2.28 10.55 -17.80
N TYR A 14 -2.14 10.45 -19.12
CA TYR A 14 -0.99 11.01 -19.86
C TYR A 14 -0.86 12.55 -19.73
N GLU A 15 -1.84 13.22 -19.11
CA GLU A 15 -1.98 14.68 -19.04
C GLU A 15 -1.78 15.27 -17.62
N ASP A 16 -1.83 14.46 -16.56
CA ASP A 16 -1.71 14.94 -15.18
C ASP A 16 -0.36 14.54 -14.57
N GLU A 17 0.47 15.52 -14.21
CA GLU A 17 1.70 15.39 -13.40
C GLU A 17 1.42 14.97 -11.94
N GLU A 18 0.42 14.11 -11.71
CA GLU A 18 0.10 13.62 -10.39
C GLU A 18 1.10 12.56 -9.94
N ASN A 19 1.80 12.84 -8.84
CA ASN A 19 2.64 11.86 -8.18
C ASN A 19 1.78 10.68 -7.69
N LYS A 20 2.16 9.45 -8.07
CA LYS A 20 1.49 8.21 -7.64
C LYS A 20 1.33 8.12 -6.12
N VAL A 21 2.32 8.62 -5.37
CA VAL A 21 2.30 8.68 -3.90
C VAL A 21 2.70 10.08 -3.46
N THR A 22 1.91 10.67 -2.57
CA THR A 22 2.25 11.92 -1.88
C THR A 22 2.23 11.69 -0.37
N TYR A 23 3.19 12.30 0.34
CA TYR A 23 3.28 12.20 1.80
C TYR A 23 3.01 13.56 2.44
N GLN A 24 2.07 13.56 3.39
CA GLN A 24 1.76 14.71 4.21
C GLN A 24 1.98 14.38 5.69
N LYS A 25 2.91 15.10 6.33
CA LYS A 25 3.14 14.97 7.79
C LYS A 25 1.94 15.52 8.56
N ASP A 26 1.51 14.81 9.60
CA ASP A 26 0.45 15.28 10.52
C ASP A 26 1.01 16.37 11.43
N THR A 27 0.27 17.46 11.60
CA THR A 27 0.65 18.59 12.47
C THR A 27 0.14 18.41 13.90
N LYS A 28 -0.88 17.57 14.11
CA LYS A 28 -1.52 17.40 15.42
C LYS A 28 -0.89 16.28 16.25
N ILE A 29 -0.45 15.22 15.59
CA ILE A 29 0.11 14.03 16.25
C ILE A 29 1.60 13.92 15.91
N PRO A 30 2.49 13.78 16.91
CA PRO A 30 3.90 13.60 16.65
C PRO A 30 4.15 12.28 15.93
N ASN A 31 5.12 12.31 15.00
CA ASN A 31 5.57 11.15 14.25
C ASN A 31 4.45 10.37 13.54
N ALA A 32 3.45 11.11 13.06
CA ALA A 32 2.38 10.60 12.23
C ALA A 32 2.39 11.29 10.85
N GLY A 33 1.88 10.58 9.85
CA GLY A 33 1.70 11.12 8.51
C GLY A 33 0.68 10.34 7.71
N THR A 34 0.19 10.96 6.65
CA THR A 34 -0.77 10.39 5.71
C THR A 34 -0.13 10.29 4.34
N PHE A 35 -0.15 9.08 3.78
CA PHE A 35 0.22 8.79 2.40
C PHE A 35 -1.05 8.79 1.56
N THR A 36 -1.10 9.62 0.53
CA THR A 36 -2.16 9.57 -0.48
C THR A 36 -1.61 8.84 -1.69
N ILE A 37 -2.22 7.72 -2.03
CA ILE A 37 -1.80 6.86 -3.15
C ILE A 37 -2.90 6.92 -4.20
N MET A 38 -2.52 7.37 -5.39
CA MET A 38 -3.40 7.58 -6.53
C MET A 38 -3.56 6.30 -7.33
N ARG A 39 -4.72 6.11 -7.96
CA ARG A 39 -5.06 4.97 -8.83
C ARG A 39 -4.81 3.62 -8.17
N GLU A 40 -5.21 3.49 -6.91
CA GLU A 40 -5.12 2.27 -6.10
C GLU A 40 -6.40 2.08 -5.31
N ASP A 41 -6.60 0.86 -4.80
CA ASP A 41 -7.82 0.45 -4.12
C ASP A 41 -7.55 -0.30 -2.80
N HIS A 42 -8.58 -0.96 -2.28
CA HIS A 42 -8.50 -1.75 -1.06
C HIS A 42 -7.48 -2.91 -1.14
N THR A 43 -7.12 -3.37 -2.33
CA THR A 43 -6.16 -4.45 -2.54
C THR A 43 -4.80 -4.07 -1.96
N LEU A 44 -4.25 -2.93 -2.39
CA LEU A 44 -3.00 -2.41 -1.86
C LEU A 44 -3.16 -1.87 -0.43
N GLY A 45 -4.24 -1.12 -0.18
CA GLY A 45 -4.46 -0.48 1.12
C GLY A 45 -4.57 -1.47 2.29
N ASN A 46 -5.33 -2.55 2.11
CA ASN A 46 -5.47 -3.57 3.16
C ASN A 46 -4.18 -4.34 3.37
N LEU A 47 -3.47 -4.66 2.29
CA LEU A 47 -2.21 -5.39 2.36
C LEU A 47 -1.14 -4.60 3.15
N LEU A 48 -0.96 -3.32 2.84
CA LEU A 48 -0.02 -2.45 3.57
C LEU A 48 -0.44 -2.26 5.03
N ARG A 49 -1.74 -2.06 5.29
CA ARG A 49 -2.26 -1.94 6.65
C ARG A 49 -1.93 -3.19 7.47
N MET A 50 -2.18 -4.37 6.93
CA MET A 50 -1.95 -5.63 7.64
C MET A 50 -0.46 -5.85 7.94
N GLU A 51 0.44 -5.49 7.02
CA GLU A 51 1.88 -5.62 7.27
C GLU A 51 2.37 -4.60 8.30
N LEU A 52 1.93 -3.34 8.20
CA LEU A 52 2.31 -2.29 9.15
C LEU A 52 1.85 -2.60 10.58
N LEU A 53 0.69 -3.24 10.75
CA LEU A 53 0.20 -3.64 12.07
C LEU A 53 1.00 -4.80 12.70
N LYS A 54 1.84 -5.51 11.93
CA LYS A 54 2.74 -6.54 12.47
C LYS A 54 4.02 -5.93 13.08
N ASP A 55 4.42 -4.73 12.65
CA ASP A 55 5.62 -4.07 13.17
C ASP A 55 5.36 -3.45 14.56
N GLN A 56 6.16 -3.85 15.54
CA GLN A 56 6.07 -3.34 16.92
C GLN A 56 6.44 -1.85 17.02
N ASN A 57 7.17 -1.32 16.03
CA ASN A 57 7.51 0.11 15.97
C ASN A 57 6.37 0.96 15.42
N VAL A 58 5.25 0.37 14.97
CA VAL A 58 4.08 1.10 14.48
C VAL A 58 3.02 1.15 15.57
N ARG A 59 2.64 2.37 15.98
CA ARG A 59 1.59 2.60 16.98
C ARG A 59 0.20 2.58 16.36
N PHE A 60 0.06 3.06 15.13
CA PHE A 60 -1.19 3.09 14.40
C PHE A 60 -0.95 2.96 12.90
N ALA A 61 -1.77 2.13 12.24
CA ALA A 61 -1.87 2.07 10.79
C ALA A 61 -3.33 1.84 10.38
N GLY A 62 -3.82 2.68 9.48
CA GLY A 62 -5.18 2.57 8.95
C GLY A 62 -5.27 3.23 7.58
N TYR A 63 -6.17 2.74 6.73
CA TYR A 63 -6.40 3.33 5.41
C TYR A 63 -7.89 3.56 5.18
N ILE A 64 -8.20 4.49 4.28
CA ILE A 64 -9.56 4.78 3.82
C ILE A 64 -9.54 5.05 2.31
N ALA A 65 -10.55 4.55 1.61
CA ALA A 65 -10.94 5.03 0.28
C ALA A 65 -12.02 6.10 0.49
N PRO A 66 -11.75 7.39 0.19
CA PRO A 66 -12.63 8.49 0.55
C PRO A 66 -13.99 8.41 -0.15
N HIS A 67 -14.00 7.94 -1.40
CA HIS A 67 -15.21 7.73 -2.18
C HIS A 67 -15.03 6.54 -3.15
N PRO A 68 -16.03 5.66 -3.35
CA PRO A 68 -15.90 4.49 -4.23
C PRO A 68 -15.66 4.80 -5.71
N LEU A 69 -16.08 5.99 -6.16
CA LEU A 69 -15.84 6.46 -7.54
C LEU A 69 -14.47 7.14 -7.73
N GLU A 70 -13.73 7.35 -6.65
CA GLU A 70 -12.39 7.93 -6.70
C GLU A 70 -11.37 6.81 -6.45
N HIS A 71 -10.45 6.61 -7.38
CA HIS A 71 -9.39 5.61 -7.25
C HIS A 71 -8.23 6.21 -6.45
N VAL A 72 -8.47 6.48 -5.17
CA VAL A 72 -7.47 7.05 -4.26
C VAL A 72 -7.58 6.36 -2.91
N ILE A 73 -6.44 6.01 -2.31
CA ILE A 73 -6.40 5.53 -0.93
C ILE A 73 -5.56 6.47 -0.08
N LYS A 74 -6.04 6.74 1.15
CA LYS A 74 -5.31 7.51 2.15
C LYS A 74 -4.89 6.58 3.27
N LEU A 75 -3.60 6.32 3.38
CA LEU A 75 -2.99 5.49 4.42
C LEU A 75 -2.38 6.39 5.50
N ARG A 76 -2.91 6.33 6.71
CA ARG A 76 -2.39 7.06 7.87
C ARG A 76 -1.56 6.12 8.74
N VAL A 77 -0.33 6.55 9.05
CA VAL A 77 0.63 5.79 9.85
C VAL A 77 1.17 6.67 10.97
N GLN A 78 1.25 6.11 12.17
CA GLN A 78 1.95 6.68 13.31
C GLN A 78 3.00 5.69 13.78
N ALA A 79 4.26 6.11 13.76
CA ALA A 79 5.38 5.30 14.21
C ALA A 79 5.78 5.69 15.65
N ALA A 80 6.51 4.79 16.31
CA ALA A 80 7.19 5.04 17.57
C ALA A 80 8.33 6.04 17.38
N ASP A 81 8.75 6.70 18.46
CA ASP A 81 9.60 7.89 18.40
C ASP A 81 11.02 7.61 17.84
N ASN A 82 11.41 6.34 17.73
CA ASN A 82 12.68 5.86 17.19
C ASN A 82 12.69 5.66 15.66
N VAL A 83 11.52 5.62 14.99
CA VAL A 83 11.40 5.30 13.56
C VAL A 83 10.46 6.30 12.88
N THR A 84 10.76 6.71 11.64
CA THR A 84 9.88 7.59 10.87
C THR A 84 8.78 6.78 10.16
N PRO A 85 7.55 7.32 10.01
CA PRO A 85 6.48 6.65 9.28
C PRO A 85 6.87 6.22 7.87
N ILE A 86 7.67 7.05 7.19
CA ILE A 86 8.21 6.75 5.86
C ILE A 86 9.04 5.46 5.90
N ARG A 87 9.95 5.35 6.87
CA ARG A 87 10.80 4.16 7.01
C ARG A 87 9.97 2.91 7.33
N SER A 88 8.98 3.01 8.22
CA SER A 88 8.09 1.88 8.52
C SER A 88 7.33 1.40 7.28
N VAL A 89 6.84 2.31 6.44
CA VAL A 89 6.16 1.96 5.18
C VAL A 89 7.12 1.31 4.18
N THR A 90 8.33 1.85 4.01
CA THR A 90 9.35 1.23 3.15
C THR A 90 9.70 -0.19 3.61
N GLN A 91 9.94 -0.37 4.91
CA GLN A 91 10.23 -1.69 5.47
C GLN A 91 9.07 -2.68 5.29
N ALA A 92 7.83 -2.23 5.46
CA ALA A 92 6.66 -3.06 5.21
C ALA A 92 6.60 -3.51 3.73
N VAL A 93 6.89 -2.63 2.78
CA VAL A 93 6.94 -2.98 1.35
C VAL A 93 8.04 -4.01 1.07
N ASP A 94 9.24 -3.82 1.62
CA ASP A 94 10.36 -4.75 1.44
C ASP A 94 10.02 -6.14 2.01
N HIS A 95 9.38 -6.20 3.17
CA HIS A 95 8.93 -7.46 3.77
C HIS A 95 7.86 -8.16 2.92
N LEU A 96 6.90 -7.41 2.38
CA LEU A 96 5.86 -7.95 1.51
C LEU A 96 6.45 -8.53 0.22
N GLN A 97 7.43 -7.85 -0.39
CA GLN A 97 8.14 -8.38 -1.57
C GLN A 97 8.83 -9.71 -1.25
N GLN A 98 9.53 -9.81 -0.12
CA GLN A 98 10.18 -11.05 0.30
C GLN A 98 9.18 -12.19 0.57
N GLN A 99 8.02 -11.88 1.17
CA GLN A 99 6.94 -12.84 1.39
C GLN A 99 6.39 -13.37 0.06
N PHE A 100 6.18 -12.50 -0.92
CA PHE A 100 5.70 -12.89 -2.25
C PHE A 100 6.72 -13.72 -3.02
N ASP A 101 8.01 -13.39 -2.94
CA ASP A 101 9.08 -14.18 -3.55
C ASP A 101 9.12 -15.60 -2.97
N THR A 102 8.99 -15.70 -1.64
CA THR A 102 8.97 -16.98 -0.94
C THR A 102 7.74 -17.81 -1.32
N LEU A 103 6.57 -17.17 -1.36
CA LEU A 103 5.32 -17.81 -1.77
C LEU A 103 5.42 -18.33 -3.21
N SER A 104 5.93 -17.52 -4.13
CA SER A 104 6.08 -17.86 -5.55
C SER A 104 6.98 -19.08 -5.73
N LYS A 105 8.17 -19.06 -5.11
CA LYS A 105 9.12 -20.20 -5.15
C LYS A 105 8.52 -21.47 -4.56
N SER A 106 7.82 -21.36 -3.43
CA SER A 106 7.15 -22.50 -2.79
C SER A 106 6.06 -23.07 -3.69
N PHE A 107 5.26 -22.20 -4.31
CA PHE A 107 4.19 -22.60 -5.21
C PHE A 107 4.75 -23.33 -6.45
N GLU A 108 5.75 -22.76 -7.11
CA GLU A 108 6.42 -23.38 -8.28
C GLU A 108 7.00 -24.77 -7.94
N SER A 109 7.65 -24.91 -6.78
CA SER A 109 8.17 -26.19 -6.32
C SER A 109 7.08 -27.25 -6.14
N GLN A 110 5.92 -26.89 -5.58
CA GLN A 110 4.81 -27.81 -5.40
C GLN A 110 4.12 -28.16 -6.72
N VAL A 111 3.99 -27.20 -7.62
CA VAL A 111 3.45 -27.44 -8.98
C VAL A 111 4.36 -28.38 -9.76
N HIS A 112 5.68 -28.26 -9.63
CA HIS A 112 6.63 -29.17 -10.28
C HIS A 112 6.47 -30.60 -9.75
N LYS A 113 6.45 -30.78 -8.43
CA LYS A 113 6.22 -32.10 -7.80
C LYS A 113 4.89 -32.74 -8.22
N PHE A 114 3.82 -31.94 -8.32
CA PHE A 114 2.52 -32.43 -8.76
C PHE A 114 2.52 -32.90 -10.21
N LYS A 115 3.26 -32.23 -11.11
CA LYS A 115 3.36 -32.63 -12.52
C LYS A 115 4.20 -33.89 -12.76
N GLU A 116 5.09 -34.22 -11.84
CA GLU A 116 5.91 -35.44 -11.88
C GLU A 116 5.18 -36.68 -11.34
N THR A 117 4.04 -36.48 -10.66
CA THR A 117 3.16 -37.54 -10.16
C THR A 117 2.09 -37.88 -11.20
#